data_AF-A0A9X3N315-F1
#
_entry.id   AF-A0A9X3N315-F1
#
_cell.length_a   1.000
_cell.length_b   1.000
_cell.length_c   1.000
_cell.angle_alpha   90.00
_cell.angle_beta   90.00
_cell.angle_gamma   90.00
#
_symmetry.space_group_name_H-M   'P 1'
#
loop_
_entity.id
_entity.type
_entity.pdbx_description
1 polymer ?
#
loop_
_entity_poly.entity_id
_entity_poly.type
_entity_poly.pdbx_seq_one_letter_code
_entity_poly.pdbx_strand_id
1 'polypeptide(L)'
;MQWEFAGPLGPPPGRYVARRFAGDQVREVVVVTEAEAPRRRRRRAAAEDAIPVRRVTVIDASAAGDPDDEDWQRRAGACLARFLSAHRVASAEPGAPDPGRASLMRAGTGTGAELAIGEWTEAHELPLLEPQRVRRRSKHRPGERLAALLSARDVSLACEELTLRSRADLECGRHPEAALQLEAALSTAVAELAGWVTHGDLAERLEELRGYLDPVRAAAAAAREGRLQPAGVEVVTAALARLEAAIRARALHAAE
;
A
#
# COMPACT_ATOMS: atom_id res chain seq x y z
N MET A 1 -13.39 13.64 -2.52
CA MET A 1 -13.44 12.44 -3.39
C MET A 1 -13.70 11.20 -2.56
N GLN A 2 -14.42 10.21 -3.09
CA GLN A 2 -14.69 8.95 -2.40
C GLN A 2 -14.60 7.75 -3.35
N TRP A 3 -14.12 6.63 -2.79
CA TRP A 3 -13.97 5.35 -3.47
C TRP A 3 -14.65 4.25 -2.67
N GLU A 4 -15.37 3.36 -3.33
CA GLU A 4 -15.91 2.16 -2.72
C GLU A 4 -15.19 0.92 -3.25
N PHE A 5 -14.86 -0.01 -2.36
CA PHE A 5 -14.16 -1.24 -2.68
C PHE A 5 -14.96 -2.44 -2.21
N ALA A 6 -15.07 -3.46 -3.05
CA ALA A 6 -15.72 -4.71 -2.67
C ALA A 6 -14.89 -5.46 -1.62
N GLY A 7 -15.51 -5.76 -0.48
CA GLY A 7 -14.87 -6.46 0.63
C GLY A 7 -13.98 -5.57 1.51
N PRO A 8 -13.26 -6.15 2.49
CA PRO A 8 -12.40 -5.37 3.37
C PRO A 8 -11.29 -4.69 2.55
N LEU A 9 -10.72 -3.57 3.00
CA LEU A 9 -9.63 -2.88 2.27
C LEU A 9 -8.24 -3.19 2.85
N GLY A 10 -8.19 -3.80 4.04
CA GLY A 10 -6.97 -3.86 4.86
C GLY A 10 -7.04 -2.85 6.01
N PRO A 11 -6.98 -1.52 5.76
CA PRO A 11 -7.01 -0.53 6.83
C PRO A 11 -8.29 -0.59 7.68
N PRO A 12 -8.20 -0.49 9.03
CA PRO A 12 -9.36 -0.45 9.90
C PRO A 12 -10.19 0.83 9.70
N PRO A 13 -11.48 0.86 10.08
CA PRO A 13 -12.29 2.06 9.98
C PRO A 13 -11.70 3.14 10.89
N GLY A 14 -11.76 4.39 10.46
CA GLY A 14 -11.17 5.49 11.22
C GLY A 14 -10.84 6.71 10.37
N ARG A 15 -10.27 7.72 11.05
CA ARG A 15 -9.81 8.97 10.44
C ARG A 15 -8.30 9.02 10.49
N TYR A 16 -7.69 9.28 9.34
CA TYR A 16 -6.26 9.33 9.17
C TYR A 16 -5.87 10.69 8.60
N VAL A 17 -4.91 11.33 9.25
CA VAL A 17 -4.45 12.66 8.88
C VAL A 17 -3.23 12.52 7.98
N ALA A 18 -3.32 13.06 6.77
CA ALA A 18 -2.22 13.09 5.81
C ALA A 18 -1.54 14.46 5.81
N ARG A 19 -0.22 14.44 5.94
CA ARG A 19 0.64 15.64 5.86
C ARG A 19 1.61 15.51 4.69
N ARG A 20 2.17 16.63 4.25
CA ARG A 20 3.25 16.65 3.26
C ARG A 20 4.60 16.43 3.94
N PHE A 21 4.88 17.20 4.99
CA PHE A 21 6.03 17.02 5.86
C PHE A 21 5.60 16.93 7.33
N ALA A 22 6.47 16.38 8.19
CA ALA A 22 6.22 16.37 9.62
C ALA A 22 6.10 17.81 10.15
N GLY A 23 5.05 18.09 10.92
CA GLY A 23 4.80 19.43 11.48
C GLY A 23 4.03 20.40 10.58
N ASP A 24 3.83 20.08 9.29
CA ASP A 24 3.02 20.91 8.39
C ASP A 24 1.55 20.99 8.80
N GLN A 25 0.81 21.98 8.31
CA GLN A 25 -0.66 22.01 8.36
C GLN A 25 -1.27 20.73 7.77
N VAL A 26 -2.44 20.31 8.29
CA VAL A 26 -3.18 19.18 7.72
C VAL A 26 -3.66 19.57 6.33
N ARG A 27 -3.37 18.73 5.34
CA ARG A 27 -3.76 19.00 3.94
C ARG A 27 -4.90 18.11 3.50
N GLU A 28 -4.84 16.82 3.80
CA GLU A 28 -5.90 15.87 3.49
C GLU A 28 -6.27 15.02 4.71
N VAL A 29 -7.56 14.70 4.84
CA VAL A 29 -8.06 13.74 5.82
C VAL A 29 -8.64 12.56 5.06
N VAL A 30 -8.10 11.37 5.33
CA VAL A 30 -8.60 10.10 4.79
C VAL A 30 -9.52 9.46 5.82
N VAL A 31 -10.77 9.19 5.44
CA VAL A 31 -11.76 8.55 6.30
C VAL A 31 -12.12 7.19 5.71
N VAL A 32 -11.97 6.15 6.51
CA VAL A 32 -12.34 4.78 6.14
C VAL A 32 -13.59 4.40 6.92
N THR A 33 -14.66 4.06 6.22
CA THR A 33 -15.90 3.55 6.81
C THR A 33 -16.27 2.19 6.24
N GLU A 34 -17.05 1.44 7.02
CA GLU A 34 -17.76 0.26 6.57
C GLU A 34 -19.14 0.68 6.08
N ALA A 35 -19.54 0.16 4.92
CA ALA A 35 -20.86 0.37 4.38
C ALA A 35 -21.34 -0.91 3.69
N GLU A 36 -22.61 -0.92 3.33
CA GLU A 36 -23.23 -2.00 2.56
C GLU A 36 -23.65 -1.44 1.21
N ALA A 37 -23.21 -2.08 0.12
CA ALA A 37 -23.64 -1.71 -1.22
C ALA A 37 -24.64 -2.74 -1.77
N PRO A 38 -25.74 -2.29 -2.40
CA PRO A 38 -26.65 -3.19 -3.08
C PRO A 38 -25.94 -3.85 -4.26
N ARG A 39 -26.04 -5.18 -4.39
CA ARG A 39 -25.56 -5.90 -5.59
C ARG A 39 -26.19 -5.30 -6.85
N ARG A 40 -25.38 -4.82 -7.80
CA ARG A 40 -25.88 -4.40 -9.14
C ARG A 40 -26.58 -5.60 -9.79
N ARG A 41 -27.92 -5.55 -9.82
CA ARG A 41 -28.81 -6.61 -10.31
C ARG A 41 -28.52 -6.95 -11.77
N ARG A 42 -28.07 -8.18 -12.06
CA ARG A 42 -28.50 -8.86 -13.28
C ARG A 42 -29.94 -9.32 -13.06
N ARG A 43 -30.83 -8.97 -13.99
CA ARG A 43 -32.28 -9.17 -13.95
C ARG A 43 -32.61 -10.63 -13.56
N ARG A 44 -33.34 -10.82 -12.45
CA ARG A 44 -33.80 -12.07 -11.78
C ARG A 44 -32.86 -12.70 -10.74
N ALA A 45 -32.92 -12.17 -9.52
CA ALA A 45 -32.80 -12.94 -8.28
C ALA A 45 -33.46 -12.14 -7.13
N ALA A 46 -34.01 -12.84 -6.15
CA ALA A 46 -34.72 -12.29 -5.00
C ALA A 46 -33.87 -11.29 -4.19
N ALA A 47 -34.54 -10.39 -3.49
CA ALA A 47 -33.93 -9.37 -2.66
C ALA A 47 -33.35 -10.00 -1.40
N GLU A 48 -32.06 -10.33 -1.41
CA GLU A 48 -31.20 -10.44 -0.23
C GLU A 48 -29.77 -10.67 -0.72
N ASP A 49 -28.91 -9.70 -0.41
CA ASP A 49 -27.46 -9.82 -0.18
C ASP A 49 -26.81 -8.46 -0.52
N ALA A 50 -26.78 -7.56 0.47
CA ALA A 50 -25.85 -6.46 0.44
C ALA A 50 -24.43 -7.02 0.54
N ILE A 51 -23.50 -6.50 -0.27
CA ILE A 51 -22.08 -6.87 -0.13
C ILE A 51 -21.45 -5.83 0.80
N PRO A 52 -20.68 -6.26 1.84
CA PRO A 52 -19.90 -5.33 2.62
C PRO A 52 -18.89 -4.63 1.71
N VAL A 53 -18.96 -3.31 1.67
CA VAL A 53 -18.01 -2.46 0.97
C VAL A 53 -17.20 -1.64 1.96
N ARG A 54 -15.94 -1.41 1.60
CA ARG A 54 -15.15 -0.38 2.26
C ARG A 54 -15.29 0.90 1.50
N ARG A 55 -15.62 1.97 2.20
CA ARG A 55 -15.66 3.31 1.66
C ARG A 55 -14.46 4.09 2.17
N VAL A 56 -13.77 4.75 1.26
CA VAL A 56 -12.66 5.65 1.58
C VAL A 56 -13.00 7.03 1.05
N THR A 57 -13.11 8.00 1.92
CA THR A 57 -13.32 9.42 1.56
C THR A 57 -12.03 10.18 1.81
N VAL A 58 -11.52 10.87 0.79
CA VAL A 58 -10.43 11.85 0.93
C VAL A 58 -11.04 13.23 0.91
N ILE A 59 -10.83 13.96 2.01
CA ILE A 59 -11.38 15.28 2.31
C ILE A 59 -10.24 16.29 2.20
N ASP A 60 -10.44 17.37 1.46
CA ASP A 60 -9.53 18.52 1.48
C ASP A 60 -9.70 19.24 2.82
N ALA A 61 -8.60 19.41 3.55
CA ALA A 61 -8.62 20.13 4.82
C ALA A 61 -8.48 21.65 4.64
N SER A 62 -8.08 22.09 3.43
CA SER A 62 -8.19 23.49 3.02
C SER A 62 -9.65 23.79 2.60
N ALA A 63 -10.06 25.06 2.65
CA ALA A 63 -11.45 25.49 2.53
C ALA A 63 -12.20 24.90 1.31
N ALA A 64 -13.55 25.00 1.33
CA ALA A 64 -14.42 24.45 0.29
C ALA A 64 -13.94 24.82 -1.13
N GLY A 65 -13.58 23.79 -1.90
CA GLY A 65 -13.14 23.90 -3.28
C GLY A 65 -14.19 23.38 -4.27
N ASP A 66 -13.95 23.65 -5.54
CA ASP A 66 -14.75 23.13 -6.65
C ASP A 66 -14.56 21.60 -6.77
N PRO A 67 -15.62 20.78 -6.77
CA PRO A 67 -15.50 19.33 -6.92
C PRO A 67 -14.98 18.90 -8.30
N ASP A 68 -15.12 19.76 -9.33
CA ASP A 68 -14.64 19.54 -10.69
C ASP A 68 -13.18 19.99 -10.89
N ASP A 69 -12.51 20.47 -9.84
CA ASP A 69 -11.09 20.79 -9.87
C ASP A 69 -10.26 19.52 -10.16
N GLU A 70 -9.80 19.37 -11.40
CA GLU A 70 -8.97 18.26 -11.85
C GLU A 70 -7.66 18.12 -11.06
N ASP A 71 -7.10 19.23 -10.57
CA ASP A 71 -5.90 19.21 -9.75
C ASP A 71 -6.22 18.63 -8.38
N TRP A 72 -7.36 18.98 -7.79
CA TRP A 72 -7.86 18.35 -6.57
C TRP A 72 -8.10 16.85 -6.76
N GLN A 73 -8.81 16.45 -7.82
CA GLN A 73 -9.10 15.04 -8.08
C GLN A 73 -7.81 14.21 -8.23
N ARG A 74 -6.82 14.74 -8.94
CA ARG A 74 -5.50 14.12 -9.09
C ARG A 74 -4.75 14.01 -7.77
N ARG A 75 -4.76 15.07 -6.95
CA ARG A 75 -4.15 15.07 -5.60
C ARG A 75 -4.83 14.05 -4.69
N ALA A 76 -6.16 13.99 -4.69
CA ALA A 76 -6.93 13.06 -3.89
C ALA A 76 -6.66 11.59 -4.28
N GLY A 77 -6.56 11.30 -5.59
CA GLY A 77 -6.14 9.99 -6.10
C GLY A 77 -4.73 9.61 -5.67
N ALA A 78 -3.77 10.55 -5.76
CA ALA A 78 -2.41 10.35 -5.26
C ALA A 78 -2.37 10.12 -3.74
N CYS A 79 -3.20 10.84 -2.98
CA CYS A 79 -3.34 10.65 -1.53
C CYS A 79 -3.87 9.24 -1.20
N LEU A 80 -4.89 8.76 -1.92
CA LEU A 80 -5.40 7.40 -1.74
C LEU A 80 -4.34 6.33 -2.10
N ALA A 81 -3.61 6.51 -3.20
CA ALA A 81 -2.53 5.61 -3.60
C ALA A 81 -1.44 5.53 -2.53
N ARG A 82 -1.02 6.69 -2.00
CA ARG A 82 -0.08 6.79 -0.87
C ARG A 82 -0.62 6.12 0.38
N PHE A 83 -1.90 6.33 0.72
CA PHE A 83 -2.54 5.70 1.88
C PHE A 83 -2.55 4.17 1.78
N LEU A 84 -2.96 3.63 0.64
CA LEU A 84 -3.00 2.19 0.40
C LEU A 84 -1.60 1.56 0.39
N SER A 85 -0.61 2.24 -0.23
CA SER A 85 0.79 1.82 -0.21
C SER A 85 1.37 1.85 1.21
N ALA A 86 1.13 2.93 1.97
CA ALA A 86 1.56 3.04 3.36
C ALA A 86 0.94 1.95 4.24
N HIS A 87 -0.34 1.60 4.01
CA HIS A 87 -0.95 0.47 4.69
C HIS A 87 -0.27 -0.86 4.34
N ARG A 88 -0.01 -1.15 3.06
CA ARG A 88 0.69 -2.39 2.65
C ARG A 88 2.02 -2.55 3.37
N VAL A 89 2.80 -1.47 3.44
CA VAL A 89 4.08 -1.45 4.13
C VAL A 89 3.92 -1.60 5.64
N ALA A 90 3.00 -0.85 6.25
CA ALA A 90 2.77 -0.90 7.69
C ALA A 90 2.24 -2.26 8.17
N SER A 91 1.36 -2.90 7.41
CA SER A 91 0.80 -4.22 7.74
C SER A 91 1.66 -5.37 7.23
N ALA A 92 2.69 -5.07 6.43
CA ALA A 92 3.44 -6.03 5.63
C ALA A 92 2.49 -6.94 4.82
N GLU A 93 1.46 -6.39 4.18
CA GLU A 93 0.49 -7.14 3.37
C GLU A 93 0.49 -6.70 1.90
N PRO A 94 0.96 -7.55 0.97
CA PRO A 94 0.96 -7.22 -0.45
C PRO A 94 -0.45 -7.14 -1.05
N GLY A 95 -1.45 -7.74 -0.40
CA GLY A 95 -2.82 -7.88 -0.91
C GLY A 95 -3.76 -6.69 -0.68
N ALA A 96 -3.30 -5.54 -0.20
CA ALA A 96 -4.17 -4.36 -0.12
C ALA A 96 -4.57 -3.91 -1.53
N PRO A 97 -5.84 -3.55 -1.73
CA PRO A 97 -6.36 -3.18 -3.04
C PRO A 97 -5.61 -1.96 -3.59
N ASP A 98 -5.45 -1.93 -4.90
CA ASP A 98 -4.99 -0.76 -5.64
C ASP A 98 -6.16 0.24 -5.77
N PRO A 99 -5.94 1.56 -5.71
CA PRO A 99 -6.96 2.57 -6.00
C PRO A 99 -7.78 2.30 -7.26
N GLY A 100 -7.16 1.75 -8.32
CA GLY A 100 -7.83 1.37 -9.56
C GLY A 100 -8.84 0.22 -9.41
N ARG A 101 -8.92 -0.42 -8.24
CA ARG A 101 -9.89 -1.49 -7.92
C ARG A 101 -11.18 -0.98 -7.29
N ALA A 102 -11.37 0.33 -7.21
CA ALA A 102 -12.61 0.90 -6.72
C ALA A 102 -13.77 0.45 -7.62
N SER A 103 -14.83 -0.08 -7.02
CA SER A 103 -16.09 -0.43 -7.67
C SER A 103 -16.98 0.78 -7.92
N LEU A 104 -16.67 1.89 -7.27
CA LEU A 104 -17.36 3.18 -7.42
C LEU A 104 -16.37 4.31 -7.10
N MET A 105 -16.48 5.42 -7.84
CA MET A 105 -15.76 6.65 -7.56
C MET A 105 -16.72 7.84 -7.63
N ARG A 106 -16.65 8.74 -6.64
CA ARG A 106 -17.48 9.95 -6.53
C ARG A 106 -16.66 11.19 -6.18
N ALA A 107 -17.02 12.33 -6.77
CA ALA A 107 -16.52 13.65 -6.40
C ALA A 107 -17.70 14.52 -5.96
N GLY A 108 -17.47 15.46 -5.04
CA GLY A 108 -18.56 16.25 -4.47
C GLY A 108 -18.11 17.22 -3.39
N THR A 109 -19.08 17.90 -2.78
CA THR A 109 -18.91 18.87 -1.70
C THR A 109 -19.79 18.51 -0.49
N GLY A 110 -19.41 19.02 0.68
CA GLY A 110 -20.15 18.81 1.92
C GLY A 110 -19.42 19.39 3.11
N THR A 111 -20.11 19.49 4.25
CA THR A 111 -19.48 19.84 5.52
C THR A 111 -18.52 18.74 5.96
N GLY A 112 -17.50 19.08 6.75
CA GLY A 112 -16.57 18.08 7.27
C GLY A 112 -17.24 16.96 8.08
N ALA A 113 -18.40 17.24 8.70
CA ALA A 113 -19.19 16.23 9.42
C ALA A 113 -19.88 15.24 8.47
N GLU A 114 -20.53 15.73 7.41
CA GLU A 114 -21.16 14.90 6.38
C GLU A 114 -20.11 14.04 5.67
N LEU A 115 -19.02 14.65 5.21
CA LEU A 115 -17.97 13.95 4.48
C LEU A 115 -17.30 12.86 5.33
N ALA A 116 -17.20 13.07 6.65
CA ALA A 116 -16.59 12.11 7.57
C ALA A 116 -17.47 10.89 7.87
N ILE A 117 -18.75 10.92 7.54
CA ILE A 117 -19.61 9.72 7.52
C ILE A 117 -19.88 9.23 6.09
N GLY A 118 -19.35 9.93 5.09
CA GLY A 118 -19.45 9.58 3.68
C GLY A 118 -20.71 10.12 2.99
N GLU A 119 -21.39 11.08 3.61
CA GLU A 119 -22.52 11.83 3.06
C GLU A 119 -22.03 13.08 2.32
N TRP A 120 -22.86 13.62 1.42
CA TRP A 120 -22.53 14.75 0.55
C TRP A 120 -23.68 15.75 0.49
N THR A 121 -23.34 17.02 0.34
CA THR A 121 -24.32 18.04 -0.08
C THR A 121 -24.61 17.89 -1.57
N GLU A 122 -23.57 17.74 -2.39
CA GLU A 122 -23.67 17.48 -3.83
C GLU A 122 -22.56 16.49 -4.25
N ALA A 123 -22.86 15.52 -5.11
CA ALA A 123 -21.87 14.58 -5.63
C ALA A 123 -22.25 13.99 -6.99
N HIS A 124 -21.25 13.62 -7.79
CA HIS A 124 -21.40 12.94 -9.08
C HIS A 124 -20.44 11.73 -9.20
N GLU A 125 -20.78 10.76 -10.04
CA GLU A 125 -20.00 9.52 -10.25
C GLU A 125 -18.98 9.67 -11.37
N LEU A 126 -17.79 9.08 -11.20
CA LEU A 126 -16.67 9.11 -12.15
C LEU A 126 -16.44 7.73 -12.81
N PRO A 127 -15.89 7.67 -14.04
CA PRO A 127 -15.64 6.41 -14.75
C PRO A 127 -14.57 5.53 -14.07
N LEU A 128 -14.73 4.21 -14.19
CA LEU A 128 -13.91 3.19 -13.50
C LEU A 128 -12.84 2.58 -14.43
N LEU A 129 -11.77 2.02 -13.84
CA LEU A 129 -10.73 1.23 -14.51
C LEU A 129 -10.84 -0.26 -14.11
N GLU A 130 -10.48 -1.20 -14.99
CA GLU A 130 -10.70 -2.65 -14.77
C GLU A 130 -9.59 -3.35 -13.93
N PRO A 131 -9.94 -4.27 -12.99
CA PRO A 131 -8.97 -4.89 -12.08
C PRO A 131 -8.68 -6.41 -12.23
N GLN A 132 -7.52 -6.87 -11.71
CA GLN A 132 -7.17 -8.28 -11.39
C GLN A 132 -7.06 -8.56 -9.86
N ARG A 133 -7.17 -9.83 -9.43
CA ARG A 133 -7.30 -10.27 -8.01
C ARG A 133 -5.99 -10.81 -7.39
N VAL A 134 -5.78 -10.58 -6.08
CA VAL A 134 -4.70 -11.18 -5.24
C VAL A 134 -5.23 -11.50 -3.83
N ARG A 135 -4.68 -12.53 -3.16
CA ARG A 135 -5.13 -13.11 -1.88
C ARG A 135 -4.42 -12.50 -0.65
N ARG A 136 -5.04 -12.57 0.54
CA ARG A 136 -4.64 -11.90 1.79
C ARG A 136 -4.24 -12.84 2.93
N ARG A 137 -3.41 -12.35 3.85
CA ARG A 137 -3.20 -12.84 5.23
C ARG A 137 -2.78 -11.68 6.13
N SER A 138 -3.17 -11.69 7.42
CA SER A 138 -2.71 -10.70 8.40
C SER A 138 -2.61 -11.24 9.82
N LYS A 139 -1.64 -10.70 10.58
CA LYS A 139 -1.59 -10.48 12.04
C LYS A 139 -0.35 -9.61 12.31
N HIS A 140 -0.47 -8.30 12.44
CA HIS A 140 0.50 -7.39 13.12
C HIS A 140 -0.22 -6.09 13.53
N ARG A 141 0.44 -5.20 14.32
CA ARG A 141 -0.07 -3.91 14.82
C ARG A 141 0.23 -2.77 13.81
N PRO A 142 -0.61 -2.53 12.79
CA PRO A 142 -0.26 -1.72 11.63
C PRO A 142 -0.63 -0.25 11.81
N GLY A 143 -1.47 0.06 12.81
CA GLY A 143 -2.09 1.38 12.97
C GLY A 143 -1.10 2.48 13.31
N GLU A 144 -0.13 2.21 14.20
CA GLU A 144 0.85 3.20 14.66
C GLU A 144 1.81 3.59 13.52
N ARG A 145 2.36 2.60 12.81
CA ARG A 145 3.25 2.84 11.67
C ARG A 145 2.51 3.50 10.50
N LEU A 146 1.26 3.10 10.24
CA LEU A 146 0.42 3.78 9.25
C LEU A 146 0.22 5.27 9.61
N ALA A 147 -0.05 5.58 10.87
CA ALA A 147 -0.16 6.96 11.32
C ALA A 147 1.16 7.73 11.18
N ALA A 148 2.31 7.09 11.47
CA ALA A 148 3.63 7.70 11.30
C ALA A 148 3.91 8.04 9.82
N LEU A 149 3.65 7.10 8.90
CA LEU A 149 3.82 7.29 7.45
C LEU A 149 2.92 8.41 6.91
N LEU A 150 1.66 8.47 7.33
CA LEU A 150 0.71 9.50 6.87
C LEU A 150 1.01 10.88 7.47
N SER A 151 1.52 10.93 8.70
CA SER A 151 1.97 12.17 9.33
C SER A 151 3.39 12.60 8.89
N ALA A 152 4.00 11.89 7.95
CA ALA A 152 5.37 12.11 7.46
C ALA A 152 6.44 12.07 8.56
N ARG A 153 6.15 11.39 9.68
CA ARG A 153 7.11 11.08 10.75
C ARG A 153 7.95 9.84 10.45
N ASP A 154 7.44 8.99 9.56
CA ASP A 154 8.17 7.88 8.94
C ASP A 154 8.07 8.00 7.42
N VAL A 155 8.94 7.31 6.70
CA VAL A 155 8.94 7.20 5.24
C VAL A 155 8.82 5.73 4.83
N SER A 156 7.98 5.48 3.82
CA SER A 156 7.92 4.19 3.15
C SER A 156 9.09 4.13 2.17
N LEU A 157 9.95 3.14 2.33
CA LEU A 157 11.06 2.93 1.41
C LEU A 157 10.56 2.17 0.18
N ALA A 158 11.11 2.45 -0.99
CA ALA A 158 10.72 1.74 -2.21
C ALA A 158 11.06 0.25 -2.13
N CYS A 159 12.16 -0.10 -1.45
CA CYS A 159 12.54 -1.49 -1.24
C CYS A 159 11.50 -2.29 -0.44
N GLU A 160 10.70 -1.65 0.42
CA GLU A 160 9.68 -2.33 1.24
C GLU A 160 8.54 -2.88 0.38
N GLU A 161 8.00 -2.07 -0.54
CA GLU A 161 6.94 -2.51 -1.46
C GLU A 161 7.44 -3.60 -2.42
N LEU A 162 8.66 -3.45 -2.95
CA LEU A 162 9.26 -4.46 -3.84
C LEU A 162 9.50 -5.80 -3.12
N THR A 163 9.93 -5.75 -1.85
CA THR A 163 10.10 -6.93 -0.99
C THR A 163 8.77 -7.66 -0.78
N LEU A 164 7.69 -6.91 -0.52
CA LEU A 164 6.35 -7.50 -0.33
C LEU A 164 5.84 -8.22 -1.57
N ARG A 165 6.08 -7.66 -2.76
CA ARG A 165 5.71 -8.31 -4.02
C ARG A 165 6.54 -9.57 -4.25
N SER A 166 7.85 -9.50 -4.03
CA SER A 166 8.75 -10.65 -4.19
C SER A 166 8.33 -11.81 -3.28
N ARG A 167 7.98 -11.52 -2.02
CA ARG A 167 7.41 -12.53 -1.11
C ARG A 167 6.10 -13.11 -1.63
N ALA A 168 5.18 -12.28 -2.10
CA ALA A 168 3.89 -12.75 -2.62
C ALA A 168 4.06 -13.70 -3.81
N ASP A 169 5.01 -13.42 -4.69
CA ASP A 169 5.36 -14.29 -5.81
C ASP A 169 6.00 -15.59 -5.31
N LEU A 170 6.93 -15.52 -4.35
CA LEU A 170 7.58 -16.69 -3.77
C LEU A 170 6.58 -17.64 -3.09
N GLU A 171 5.68 -17.10 -2.27
CA GLU A 171 4.61 -17.87 -1.60
C GLU A 171 3.64 -18.53 -2.59
N CYS A 172 3.49 -17.95 -3.79
CA CYS A 172 2.66 -18.52 -4.85
C CYS A 172 3.42 -19.49 -5.77
N GLY A 173 4.70 -19.77 -5.50
CA GLY A 173 5.54 -20.60 -6.37
C GLY A 173 5.94 -19.93 -7.69
N ARG A 174 5.72 -18.61 -7.83
CA ARG A 174 6.16 -17.79 -8.97
C ARG A 174 7.62 -17.40 -8.79
N HIS A 175 8.51 -18.40 -8.78
CA HIS A 175 9.92 -18.23 -8.47
C HIS A 175 10.66 -17.28 -9.43
N PRO A 176 10.42 -17.32 -10.76
CA PRO A 176 11.05 -16.36 -11.67
C PRO A 176 10.70 -14.91 -11.35
N GLU A 177 9.41 -14.62 -11.13
CA GLU A 177 8.93 -13.27 -10.79
C GLU A 177 9.47 -12.80 -9.44
N ALA A 178 9.51 -13.69 -8.44
CA ALA A 178 10.09 -13.41 -7.14
C ALA A 178 11.58 -13.01 -7.25
N ALA A 179 12.36 -13.71 -8.08
CA ALA A 179 13.78 -13.42 -8.30
C ALA A 179 13.99 -12.05 -8.96
N LEU A 180 13.22 -11.72 -10.01
CA LEU A 180 13.29 -10.44 -10.71
C LEU A 180 12.95 -9.27 -9.79
N GLN A 181 11.91 -9.43 -8.97
CA GLN A 181 11.50 -8.40 -8.02
C GLN A 181 12.49 -8.26 -6.87
N LEU A 182 13.07 -9.37 -6.37
CA LEU A 182 14.05 -9.32 -5.30
C LEU A 182 15.34 -8.61 -5.72
N GLU A 183 15.78 -8.77 -6.97
CA GLU A 183 16.96 -8.05 -7.49
C GLU A 183 16.77 -6.53 -7.39
N ALA A 184 15.60 -6.04 -7.80
CA ALA A 184 15.24 -4.63 -7.69
C ALA A 184 15.09 -4.22 -6.22
N ALA A 185 14.42 -5.02 -5.39
CA ALA A 185 14.22 -4.75 -3.98
C ALA A 185 15.56 -4.63 -3.23
N LEU A 186 16.47 -5.58 -3.42
CA LEU A 186 17.75 -5.66 -2.72
C LEU A 186 18.69 -4.52 -3.16
N SER A 187 18.79 -4.26 -4.46
CA SER A 187 19.62 -3.15 -4.97
C SER A 187 19.13 -1.80 -4.42
N THR A 188 17.81 -1.62 -4.37
CA THR A 188 17.18 -0.41 -3.80
C THR A 188 17.41 -0.34 -2.29
N ALA A 189 17.27 -1.46 -1.56
CA ALA A 189 17.46 -1.50 -0.12
C ALA A 189 18.88 -1.11 0.29
N VAL A 190 19.90 -1.60 -0.43
CA VAL A 190 21.29 -1.25 -0.12
C VAL A 190 21.54 0.25 -0.24
N ALA A 191 20.89 0.92 -1.20
CA ALA A 191 20.98 2.37 -1.35
C ALA A 191 20.16 3.12 -0.29
N GLU A 192 18.90 2.73 -0.06
CA GLU A 192 18.00 3.43 0.86
C GLU A 192 18.41 3.26 2.33
N LEU A 193 18.86 2.06 2.73
CA LEU A 193 19.26 1.77 4.12
C LEU A 193 20.63 2.36 4.47
N ALA A 194 21.44 2.78 3.50
CA ALA A 194 22.73 3.43 3.76
C ALA A 194 22.57 4.71 4.59
N GLY A 195 21.46 5.43 4.45
CA GLY A 195 21.15 6.61 5.28
C GLY A 195 20.79 6.29 6.74
N TRP A 196 20.62 5.01 7.08
CA TRP A 196 20.13 4.56 8.39
C TRP A 196 21.17 3.78 9.20
N VAL A 197 22.38 3.59 8.68
CA VAL A 197 23.44 2.74 9.27
C VAL A 197 23.88 3.16 10.68
N THR A 198 23.59 4.41 11.09
CA THR A 198 23.88 4.90 12.44
C THR A 198 22.92 4.37 13.51
N HIS A 199 21.87 3.64 13.13
CA HIS A 199 20.85 3.13 14.05
C HIS A 199 21.03 1.62 14.29
N GLY A 200 21.20 1.23 15.54
CA GLY A 200 21.23 -0.17 15.97
C GLY A 200 22.25 -1.02 15.21
N ASP A 201 21.82 -2.18 14.75
CA ASP A 201 22.63 -3.17 14.01
C ASP A 201 22.52 -3.02 12.48
N LEU A 202 21.96 -1.91 11.98
CA LEU A 202 21.71 -1.74 10.53
C LEU A 202 22.98 -1.73 9.69
N ALA A 203 24.12 -1.27 10.22
CA ALA A 203 25.39 -1.32 9.50
C ALA A 203 25.82 -2.76 9.17
N GLU A 204 25.72 -3.68 10.14
CA GLU A 204 26.05 -5.09 9.97
C GLU A 204 25.07 -5.77 9.01
N ARG A 205 23.77 -5.52 9.19
CA ARG A 205 22.72 -6.04 8.30
C ARG A 205 22.90 -5.57 6.86
N LEU A 206 23.28 -4.30 6.67
CA LEU A 206 23.52 -3.74 5.34
C LEU A 206 24.71 -4.43 4.65
N GLU A 207 25.76 -4.72 5.40
CA GLU A 207 26.92 -5.45 4.86
C GLU A 207 26.55 -6.89 4.49
N GLU A 208 25.76 -7.57 5.33
CA GLU A 208 25.20 -8.87 4.98
C GLU A 208 24.38 -8.82 3.67
N LEU A 209 23.50 -7.81 3.52
CA LEU A 209 22.69 -7.65 2.30
C LEU A 209 23.55 -7.42 1.04
N ARG A 210 24.68 -6.72 1.15
CA ARG A 210 25.62 -6.54 0.04
C ARG A 210 26.18 -7.88 -0.45
N GLY A 211 26.42 -8.83 0.46
CA GLY A 211 26.85 -10.19 0.12
C GLY A 211 25.85 -10.97 -0.74
N TYR A 212 24.58 -10.57 -0.76
CA TYR A 212 23.53 -11.21 -1.57
C TYR A 212 23.34 -10.57 -2.95
N LEU A 213 23.94 -9.41 -3.25
CA LEU A 213 23.69 -8.68 -4.51
C LEU A 213 24.01 -9.53 -5.74
N ASP A 214 25.22 -10.08 -5.82
CA ASP A 214 25.64 -10.84 -7.00
C ASP A 214 24.92 -12.18 -7.14
N PRO A 215 24.74 -12.99 -6.07
CA PRO A 215 23.93 -14.21 -6.14
C PRO A 215 22.48 -13.96 -6.59
N VAL A 216 21.83 -12.90 -6.09
CA VAL A 216 20.46 -12.55 -6.47
C VAL A 216 20.39 -12.05 -7.92
N ARG A 217 21.35 -11.23 -8.37
CA ARG A 217 21.45 -10.81 -9.77
C ARG A 217 21.60 -12.00 -10.72
N ALA A 218 22.44 -12.98 -10.34
CA ALA A 218 22.62 -14.21 -11.12
C ALA A 218 21.32 -15.03 -11.19
N ALA A 219 20.60 -15.18 -10.06
CA ALA A 219 19.30 -15.85 -10.04
C ALA A 219 18.26 -15.11 -10.91
N ALA A 220 18.20 -13.78 -10.84
CA ALA A 220 17.30 -12.98 -11.66
C ALA A 220 17.65 -13.05 -13.16
N ALA A 221 18.94 -13.04 -13.53
CA ALA A 221 19.37 -13.28 -14.90
C ALA A 221 18.94 -14.66 -15.41
N ALA A 222 19.15 -15.71 -14.62
CA ALA A 222 18.68 -17.05 -14.95
C ALA A 222 17.14 -17.11 -15.09
N ALA A 223 16.40 -16.37 -14.26
CA ALA A 223 14.95 -16.25 -14.37
C ALA A 223 14.50 -15.59 -15.68
N ARG A 224 15.16 -14.50 -16.13
CA ARG A 224 14.87 -13.84 -17.41
C ARG A 224 14.97 -14.78 -18.59
N GLU A 225 15.91 -15.72 -18.51
CA GLU A 225 16.17 -16.70 -19.57
C GLU A 225 15.36 -17.99 -19.41
N GLY A 226 14.51 -18.10 -18.38
CA GLY A 226 13.75 -19.32 -18.10
C GLY A 226 14.61 -20.49 -17.60
N ARG A 227 15.79 -20.21 -17.06
CA ARG A 227 16.79 -21.20 -16.61
C ARG A 227 17.01 -21.22 -15.09
N LEU A 228 16.13 -20.57 -14.32
CA LEU A 228 16.23 -20.52 -12.86
C LEU A 228 16.23 -21.93 -12.26
N GLN A 229 17.32 -22.28 -11.58
CA GLN A 229 17.50 -23.59 -10.93
C GLN A 229 17.07 -23.55 -9.46
N PRO A 230 16.79 -24.71 -8.83
CA PRO A 230 16.41 -24.79 -7.41
C PRO A 230 17.39 -24.08 -6.47
N ALA A 231 18.71 -24.20 -6.70
CA ALA A 231 19.72 -23.48 -5.91
C ALA A 231 19.57 -21.95 -6.00
N GLY A 232 19.14 -21.43 -7.15
CA GLY A 232 18.81 -20.00 -7.30
C GLY A 232 17.56 -19.60 -6.52
N VAL A 233 16.57 -20.50 -6.41
CA VAL A 233 15.37 -20.27 -5.57
C VAL A 233 15.74 -20.24 -4.09
N GLU A 234 16.66 -21.09 -3.64
CA GLU A 234 17.18 -21.07 -2.27
C GLU A 234 17.89 -19.75 -1.96
N VAL A 235 18.73 -19.26 -2.88
CA VAL A 235 19.39 -17.94 -2.77
C VAL A 235 18.36 -16.82 -2.63
N VAL A 236 17.35 -16.79 -3.51
CA VAL A 236 16.26 -15.79 -3.46
C VAL A 236 15.51 -15.85 -2.13
N THR A 237 15.20 -17.06 -1.66
CA THR A 237 14.48 -17.27 -0.38
C THR A 237 15.30 -16.77 0.80
N ALA A 238 16.59 -17.12 0.87
CA ALA A 238 17.48 -16.70 1.95
C ALA A 238 17.70 -15.18 1.94
N ALA A 239 17.98 -14.58 0.78
CA ALA A 239 18.17 -13.15 0.63
C ALA A 239 16.90 -12.35 1.00
N LEU A 240 15.72 -12.83 0.58
CA LEU A 240 14.44 -12.22 0.95
C LEU A 240 14.26 -12.21 2.48
N ALA A 241 14.53 -13.31 3.16
CA ALA A 241 14.41 -13.39 4.62
C ALA A 241 15.34 -12.40 5.34
N ARG A 242 16.57 -12.22 4.84
CA ARG A 242 17.53 -11.24 5.38
C ARG A 242 17.08 -9.80 5.13
N LEU A 243 16.59 -9.51 3.92
CA LEU A 243 16.06 -8.19 3.57
C LEU A 243 14.86 -7.82 4.45
N GLU A 244 13.91 -8.73 4.64
CA GLU A 244 12.77 -8.51 5.53
C GLU A 244 13.21 -8.27 6.99
N ALA A 245 14.24 -8.96 7.46
CA ALA A 245 14.79 -8.74 8.80
C ALA A 245 15.40 -7.35 8.95
N ALA A 246 16.15 -6.87 7.95
CA ALA A 246 16.70 -5.52 7.94
C ALA A 246 15.61 -4.43 7.90
N ILE A 247 14.57 -4.63 7.08
CA ILE A 247 13.40 -3.73 7.02
C ILE A 247 12.69 -3.67 8.37
N ARG A 248 12.48 -4.82 9.04
CA ARG A 248 11.87 -4.86 10.37
C ARG A 248 12.73 -4.14 11.41
N ALA A 249 14.06 -4.32 11.39
CA ALA A 249 14.97 -3.60 12.28
C ALA A 249 14.89 -2.08 12.07
N ARG A 250 14.90 -1.63 10.82
CA ARG A 250 14.74 -0.20 10.48
C ARG A 250 13.40 0.37 10.96
N ALA A 251 12.31 -0.39 10.80
CA ALA A 251 10.99 0.04 11.23
C ALA A 251 10.86 0.20 12.76
N LEU A 252 11.66 -0.53 13.55
CA LEU A 252 11.70 -0.34 15.01
C LEU A 252 12.37 0.98 15.39
N HIS A 253 13.46 1.36 14.70
CA HIS A 253 14.17 2.61 14.98
C HIS A 253 13.47 3.86 14.44
N ALA A 254 12.62 3.74 13.42
CA ALA A 254 11.82 4.86 12.91
C ALA A 254 10.64 5.23 13.83
N ALA A 255 10.32 4.39 14.82
CA ALA A 255 9.23 4.62 15.77
C ALA A 255 9.70 5.26 17.10
N GLU A 256 11.00 5.40 17.31
CA GLU A 256 11.66 6.07 18.45
C GLU A 256 11.87 7.56 18.17
#